data_AF-A0A8J7AWC9-F1
#
_entry.id   AF-A0A8J7AWC9-F1
#
_cell.length_a   1.000
_cell.length_b   1.000
_cell.length_c   1.000
_cell.angle_alpha   90.00
_cell.angle_beta   90.00
_cell.angle_gamma   90.00
#
_symmetry.space_group_name_H-M   'P 1'
#
loop_
_entity.id
_entity.type
_entity.pdbx_description
1 polymer ?
#
loop_
_entity_poly.entity_id
_entity_poly.type
_entity_poly.pdbx_seq_one_letter_code
_entity_poly.pdbx_strand_id
1 'polypeptide(L)' 'MDKNELQQAVKTAQADQLQQQTRDQLYEQAQSLDIEGRSQMNKDALVEAIQAQSDPQG' A
#
# COMPACT_ATOMS: atom_id res chain seq x y z
N MET A 1 -12.83 21.82 5.16
CA MET A 1 -12.14 20.53 5.00
C MET A 1 -12.59 19.98 3.68
N ASP A 2 -11.80 20.24 2.67
CA ASP A 2 -12.08 19.78 1.32
C ASP A 2 -11.90 18.26 1.27
N LYS A 3 -12.78 17.58 0.52
CA LYS A 3 -12.76 16.12 0.38
C LYS A 3 -11.39 15.59 -0.08
N ASN A 4 -10.63 16.44 -0.78
CA ASN A 4 -9.29 16.14 -1.26
C ASN A 4 -8.24 16.07 -0.12
N GLU A 5 -8.25 17.01 0.82
CA GLU A 5 -7.32 17.03 1.97
C GLU A 5 -7.54 15.84 2.91
N LEU A 6 -8.80 15.43 3.10
CA LEU A 6 -9.13 14.23 3.89
C LEU A 6 -8.57 12.96 3.25
N GLN A 7 -8.64 12.84 1.92
CA GLN A 7 -8.07 11.68 1.23
C GLN A 7 -6.55 11.68 1.27
N GLN A 8 -5.90 12.83 1.12
CA GLN A 8 -4.44 12.94 1.24
C GLN A 8 -3.96 12.56 2.65
N ALA A 9 -4.62 13.04 3.71
CA ALA A 9 -4.25 12.67 5.07
C ALA A 9 -4.39 11.16 5.33
N VAL A 10 -5.45 10.54 4.80
CA VAL A 10 -5.66 9.09 4.90
C VAL A 10 -4.62 8.30 4.11
N LYS A 11 -4.20 8.77 2.91
CA LYS A 11 -3.11 8.15 2.14
C LYS A 11 -1.80 8.15 2.91
N THR A 12 -1.40 9.29 3.48
CA THR A 12 -0.16 9.40 4.24
C THR A 12 -0.17 8.50 5.47
N ALA A 13 -1.31 8.43 6.17
CA ALA A 13 -1.47 7.53 7.31
C ALA A 13 -1.37 6.06 6.89
N GLN A 14 -2.00 5.67 5.77
CA GLN A 14 -1.90 4.30 5.26
C GLN A 14 -0.48 3.92 4.84
N ALA A 15 0.24 4.81 4.15
CA ALA A 15 1.63 4.56 3.77
C ALA A 15 2.52 4.32 5.00
N ASP A 16 2.35 5.13 6.06
CA ASP A 16 3.07 4.96 7.31
C ASP A 16 2.74 3.61 7.97
N GLN A 17 1.46 3.22 7.99
CA GLN A 17 1.04 1.91 8.51
C GLN A 17 1.66 0.74 7.72
N LEU A 18 1.67 0.81 6.39
CA LEU A 18 2.29 -0.22 5.53
C LEU A 18 3.81 -0.31 5.79
N GLN A 19 4.50 0.82 5.96
CA GLN A 19 5.93 0.85 6.32
C GLN A 19 6.22 0.19 7.67
N GLN A 20 5.30 0.27 8.63
CA GLN A 20 5.42 -0.39 9.94
C GLN A 20 5.11 -1.89 9.88
N GLN A 21 4.41 -2.38 8.85
CA GLN A 21 4.10 -3.80 8.71
C GLN A 21 5.33 -4.63 8.35
N THR A 22 5.25 -5.93 8.64
CA THR A 22 6.29 -6.89 8.25
C THR A 22 6.14 -7.29 6.79
N ARG A 23 7.22 -7.83 6.20
CA ARG A 23 7.19 -8.31 4.81
C ARG A 23 6.08 -9.36 4.60
N ASP A 24 5.88 -10.26 5.55
CA ASP A 24 4.82 -11.28 5.49
C ASP A 24 3.42 -10.64 5.46
N GLN A 25 3.16 -9.66 6.33
CA GLN A 25 1.87 -8.95 6.34
C GLN A 25 1.59 -8.24 5.01
N LEU A 26 2.62 -7.57 4.47
CA LEU A 26 2.53 -6.93 3.16
C LEU A 26 2.37 -7.96 2.03
N TYR A 27 3.02 -9.12 2.14
CA TYR A 27 2.88 -10.20 1.17
C TYR A 27 1.45 -10.76 1.15
N GLU A 28 0.82 -10.94 2.30
CA GLU A 28 -0.59 -11.36 2.38
C GLU A 28 -1.55 -10.32 1.82
N GLN A 29 -1.30 -9.04 2.08
CA GLN A 29 -2.07 -7.95 1.48
C GLN A 29 -1.90 -7.91 -0.05
N ALA A 30 -0.66 -8.02 -0.54
CA ALA A 30 -0.36 -8.09 -1.96
C ALA A 30 -0.98 -9.33 -2.62
N GLN A 31 -1.07 -10.45 -1.91
CA GLN A 31 -1.77 -11.65 -2.38
C GLN A 31 -3.28 -11.42 -2.46
N SER A 32 -3.88 -10.76 -1.46
CA SER A 32 -5.31 -10.42 -1.46
C SER A 32 -5.68 -9.46 -2.59
N LEU A 33 -4.76 -8.56 -2.95
CA LEU A 33 -4.87 -7.61 -4.05
C LEU A 33 -4.46 -8.20 -5.41
N ASP A 34 -4.14 -9.49 -5.46
CA ASP A 34 -3.67 -10.21 -6.65
C ASP A 34 -2.50 -9.51 -7.37
N ILE A 35 -1.56 -8.95 -6.61
CA ILE A 35 -0.39 -8.26 -7.14
C ILE A 35 0.56 -9.30 -7.77
N GLU A 36 0.79 -9.16 -9.07
CA GLU A 36 1.73 -10.00 -9.80
C GLU A 36 3.19 -9.68 -9.41
N GLY A 37 4.05 -10.70 -9.42
CA GLY A 37 5.45 -10.53 -9.05
C GLY A 37 5.70 -10.31 -7.55
N ARG A 38 4.67 -10.30 -6.69
CA ARG A 38 4.78 -10.14 -5.22
C ARG A 38 5.83 -11.03 -4.54
N SER A 39 6.04 -12.25 -5.05
CA SER A 39 7.05 -13.18 -4.49
C SER A 39 8.50 -12.76 -4.77
N GLN A 40 8.71 -11.89 -5.76
CA GLN A 40 10.01 -11.29 -6.09
C GLN A 40 10.19 -9.90 -5.46
N MET A 41 9.11 -9.31 -4.93
CA MET A 41 9.13 -7.99 -4.30
C MET A 41 9.75 -8.04 -2.90
N ASN A 42 10.55 -7.02 -2.59
CA ASN A 42 11.03 -6.78 -1.24
C ASN A 42 9.96 -6.01 -0.43
N LYS A 43 10.25 -5.74 0.85
CA LYS A 43 9.30 -5.05 1.73
C LYS A 43 8.82 -3.72 1.13
N ASP A 44 9.73 -2.86 0.69
CA ASP A 44 9.40 -1.57 0.08
C ASP A 44 8.57 -1.71 -1.19
N ALA A 45 8.95 -2.60 -2.11
CA ALA A 45 8.20 -2.83 -3.34
C ALA A 45 6.78 -3.36 -3.06
N LEU A 46 6.59 -4.17 -2.02
CA LEU A 46 5.25 -4.58 -1.59
C LEU A 46 4.44 -3.39 -1.08
N VAL A 47 5.04 -2.50 -0.26
CA VAL A 47 4.37 -1.27 0.21
C VAL A 47 3.92 -0.42 -0.97
N GLU A 48 4.82 -0.15 -1.92
CA GLU A 48 4.50 0.67 -3.10
C GLU A 48 3.39 0.04 -3.96
N ALA A 49 3.45 -1.28 -4.19
CA ALA A 49 2.45 -1.96 -5.01
C ALA A 49 1.07 -1.99 -4.32
N ILE A 50 1.02 -2.21 -3.00
CA ILE A 50 -0.22 -2.17 -2.21
C ILE A 50 -0.80 -0.76 -2.19
N GLN A 51 0.05 0.25 -2.03
CA GLN A 51 -0.35 1.65 -2.04
C GLN A 51 -0.89 2.06 -3.41
N ALA A 52 -0.24 1.64 -4.50
CA ALA A 52 -0.69 1.87 -5.87
C ALA A 52 -2.05 1.20 -6.16
N GLN A 53 -2.31 0.01 -5.61
CA GLN A 53 -3.61 -0.65 -5.79
C GLN A 53 -4.73 -0.06 -4.93
N SER A 54 -4.39 0.45 -3.75
CA SER A 54 -5.36 1.11 -2.87
C SER A 54 -5.79 2.48 -3.41
N ASP A 55 -5.02 3.04 -4.34
CA ASP A 55 -5.25 4.34 -4.93
C ASP A 55 -5.08 4.32 -6.45
N PRO A 56 -6.08 3.82 -7.21
CA PRO A 56 -6.00 3.72 -8.67
C PRO A 56 -6.11 5.08 -9.40
N GLN A 57 -6.01 6.20 -8.68
CA GLN A 57 -6.23 7.57 -9.20
C GLN A 57 -5.16 8.52 -8.66
N GLY A 58 -4.01 8.53 -9.34
CA GLY A 58 -3.17 9.72 -9.44
C GLY A 58 -3.80 10.77 -10.33
#